data_AF-A0A966DB24-F1
#
_entry.id   AF-A0A966DB24-F1
#
_cell.length_a   1.000
_cell.length_b   1.000
_cell.length_c   1.000
_cell.angle_alpha   90.00
_cell.angle_beta   90.00
_cell.angle_gamma   90.00
#
_symmetry.space_group_name_H-M   'P 1'
#
loop_
_entity.id
_entity.type
_entity.pdbx_description
1 polymer ?
#
loop_
_entity_poly.entity_id
_entity_poly.type
_entity_poly.pdbx_seq_one_letter_code
_entity_poly.pdbx_strand_id
1 'polypeptide(L)'
;SSIEAYLGQKDLADKWYFTRPQLERMGDRILQRQAELRRTITFRKEFMGLLKEGTKFYHPLPRHKVHPTIPTFLDDTELNGWERQSINGMYVRIVLLALIAGRIGAEFVPSIAPVSLPTEEDYITEVDLSVMPVKEKVVSEGVQPIHNGLVIDHICKGDAPSEIRDHMRLISSVLGLDGQKGGEWVSTGHNDETQFKGIIFRPGSFELSRKHLKRLSAVAPGCTLNLIKNGRVVNKYRLHLPPRIYNFEDLACTNEACISHPDQNEGVPALFYRTKDNHFACAFCGKNHTFKEIWKSRNK
;
A
#
# COMPACT_ATOMS: atom_id res chain seq x y z
N SER A 1 -11.34 -22.41 -17.51
CA SER A 1 -12.14 -23.65 -17.57
C SER A 1 -13.53 -23.32 -18.10
N SER A 2 -14.17 -24.20 -18.86
CA SER A 2 -15.55 -24.03 -19.35
C SER A 2 -16.56 -24.66 -18.37
N ILE A 3 -17.83 -24.27 -18.47
CA ILE A 3 -18.92 -24.91 -17.71
C ILE A 3 -18.98 -26.41 -18.01
N GLU A 4 -18.83 -26.78 -19.28
CA GLU A 4 -18.83 -28.17 -19.74
C GLU A 4 -17.72 -29.00 -19.09
N ALA A 5 -16.50 -28.47 -19.06
CA ALA A 5 -15.37 -29.11 -18.40
C ALA A 5 -15.58 -29.22 -16.87
N TYR A 6 -16.28 -28.27 -16.27
CA TYR A 6 -16.63 -28.32 -14.85
C TYR A 6 -17.71 -29.36 -14.55
N LEU A 7 -18.75 -29.46 -15.39
CA LEU A 7 -19.81 -30.46 -15.25
C LEU A 7 -19.32 -31.90 -15.44
N GLY A 8 -18.18 -32.11 -16.11
CA GLY A 8 -17.52 -33.41 -16.20
C GLY A 8 -16.80 -33.87 -14.92
N GLN A 9 -16.77 -33.03 -13.87
CA GLN A 9 -16.11 -33.34 -12.59
C GLN A 9 -17.06 -34.12 -11.66
N LYS A 10 -16.48 -34.84 -10.69
CA LYS A 10 -17.26 -35.60 -9.70
C LYS A 10 -17.92 -34.71 -8.65
N ASP A 11 -17.29 -33.58 -8.31
CA ASP A 11 -17.73 -32.69 -7.25
C ASP A 11 -18.32 -31.39 -7.82
N LEU A 12 -19.64 -31.40 -8.03
CA LEU A 12 -20.39 -30.26 -8.55
C LEU A 12 -20.95 -29.42 -7.41
N ALA A 13 -20.83 -28.09 -7.51
CA ALA A 13 -21.42 -27.20 -6.51
C ALA A 13 -22.96 -27.13 -6.63
N ASP A 14 -23.65 -27.02 -5.51
CA ASP A 14 -25.10 -26.77 -5.48
C ASP A 14 -25.44 -25.27 -5.65
N LYS A 15 -24.42 -24.41 -5.60
CA LYS A 15 -24.55 -22.95 -5.74
C LYS A 15 -23.57 -22.44 -6.76
N TRP A 16 -24.09 -21.78 -7.79
CA TRP A 16 -23.29 -21.23 -8.87
C TRP A 16 -23.44 -19.72 -8.90
N TYR A 17 -22.33 -19.00 -8.84
CA TYR A 17 -22.33 -17.54 -8.94
C TYR A 17 -21.73 -17.11 -10.27
N PHE A 18 -22.57 -16.56 -11.14
CA PHE A 18 -22.20 -16.08 -12.45
C PHE A 18 -21.90 -14.58 -12.37
N THR A 19 -20.70 -14.20 -12.77
CA THR A 19 -20.34 -12.80 -13.00
C THR A 19 -20.39 -12.48 -14.49
N ARG A 20 -20.80 -11.27 -14.83
CA ARG A 20 -20.63 -10.76 -16.20
C ARG A 20 -19.15 -10.47 -16.45
N PRO A 21 -18.46 -11.19 -17.35
CA PRO A 21 -17.11 -10.80 -17.73
C PRO A 21 -17.14 -9.54 -18.59
N GLN A 22 -16.20 -8.63 -18.35
CA GLN A 22 -16.02 -7.41 -19.14
C GLN A 22 -15.07 -7.68 -20.31
N LEU A 23 -15.40 -8.65 -21.16
CA LEU A 23 -14.53 -9.08 -22.27
C LEU A 23 -14.18 -7.91 -23.22
N GLU A 24 -15.07 -6.93 -23.33
CA GLU A 24 -14.86 -5.71 -24.10
C GLU A 24 -13.70 -4.82 -23.60
N ARG A 25 -13.18 -5.06 -22.38
CA ARG A 25 -12.07 -4.30 -21.79
C ARG A 25 -10.74 -5.06 -21.77
N MET A 26 -10.69 -6.28 -22.32
CA MET A 26 -9.56 -7.19 -22.16
C MET A 26 -8.59 -7.19 -23.36
N GLY A 27 -8.61 -6.12 -24.17
CA GLY A 27 -7.73 -5.92 -25.32
C GLY A 27 -8.12 -6.72 -26.58
N ASP A 28 -7.47 -6.40 -27.69
CA ASP A 28 -7.86 -6.84 -29.04
C ASP A 28 -7.85 -8.36 -29.21
N ARG A 29 -6.87 -9.04 -28.61
CA ARG A 29 -6.74 -10.50 -28.68
C ARG A 29 -7.94 -11.22 -28.06
N ILE A 30 -8.47 -10.68 -26.95
CA ILE A 30 -9.65 -11.26 -26.28
C ILE A 30 -10.93 -10.87 -27.02
N LEU A 31 -11.01 -9.65 -27.53
CA LEU A 31 -12.12 -9.19 -28.37
C LEU A 31 -12.34 -10.09 -29.60
N GLN A 32 -11.26 -10.50 -30.28
CA GLN A 32 -11.34 -11.43 -31.42
C GLN A 32 -11.95 -12.79 -31.07
N ARG A 33 -11.77 -13.26 -29.82
CA ARG A 33 -12.28 -14.55 -29.33
C ARG A 33 -13.52 -14.42 -28.45
N GLN A 34 -14.14 -13.24 -28.42
CA GLN A 34 -15.19 -12.93 -27.45
C GLN A 34 -16.40 -13.87 -27.56
N ALA A 35 -16.81 -14.26 -28.77
CA ALA A 35 -17.95 -15.16 -28.97
C ALA A 35 -17.68 -16.57 -28.42
N GLU A 36 -16.49 -17.11 -28.71
CA GLU A 36 -16.01 -18.39 -28.18
C GLU A 36 -15.99 -18.36 -26.64
N LEU A 37 -15.35 -17.33 -26.07
CA LEU A 37 -15.24 -17.16 -24.62
C LEU A 37 -16.62 -17.04 -23.96
N ARG A 38 -17.54 -16.24 -24.52
CA ARG A 38 -18.93 -16.16 -24.01
C ARG A 38 -19.62 -17.51 -24.01
N ARG A 39 -19.48 -18.30 -25.08
CA ARG A 39 -20.10 -19.62 -25.17
C ARG A 39 -19.61 -20.55 -24.06
N THR A 40 -18.32 -20.53 -23.75
CA THR A 40 -17.72 -21.42 -22.73
C THR A 40 -18.21 -21.18 -21.31
N ILE A 41 -18.71 -19.98 -21.02
CA ILE A 41 -19.18 -19.54 -19.69
C ILE A 41 -20.69 -19.29 -19.62
N THR A 42 -21.42 -19.56 -20.70
CA THR A 42 -22.88 -19.41 -20.74
C THR A 42 -23.52 -20.77 -20.49
N PHE A 43 -24.45 -20.84 -19.54
CA PHE A 43 -25.19 -22.06 -19.25
C PHE A 43 -26.12 -22.41 -20.43
N ARG A 44 -26.30 -23.70 -20.72
CA ARG A 44 -27.08 -24.17 -21.88
C ARG A 44 -28.09 -25.24 -21.46
N LYS A 45 -29.19 -25.35 -22.21
CA LYS A 45 -30.27 -26.31 -21.92
C LYS A 45 -29.79 -27.76 -21.83
N GLU A 46 -28.81 -28.14 -22.65
CA GLU A 46 -28.20 -29.48 -22.66
C GLU A 46 -27.55 -29.88 -21.32
N PHE A 47 -27.21 -28.91 -20.46
CA PHE A 47 -26.59 -29.15 -19.17
C PHE A 47 -27.57 -29.39 -18.02
N MET A 48 -28.88 -29.18 -18.24
CA MET A 48 -29.90 -29.26 -17.19
C MET A 48 -29.87 -30.60 -16.45
N GLY A 49 -29.71 -31.71 -17.18
CA GLY A 49 -29.69 -33.06 -16.60
C GLY A 49 -28.41 -33.42 -15.84
N LEU A 50 -27.40 -32.56 -15.85
CA LEU A 50 -26.11 -32.79 -15.17
C LEU A 50 -26.05 -32.11 -13.79
N LEU A 51 -27.06 -31.34 -13.42
CA LEU A 51 -27.09 -30.60 -12.16
C LEU A 51 -27.55 -31.49 -11.00
N LYS A 52 -27.01 -31.23 -9.81
CA LYS A 52 -27.51 -31.80 -8.57
C LYS A 52 -28.89 -31.23 -8.24
N GLU A 53 -29.74 -32.03 -7.60
CA GLU A 53 -31.02 -31.57 -7.08
C GLU A 53 -30.82 -30.41 -6.09
N GLY A 54 -31.71 -29.40 -6.14
CA GLY A 54 -31.60 -28.22 -5.28
C GLY A 54 -30.57 -27.17 -5.71
N THR A 55 -29.91 -27.37 -6.87
CA THR A 55 -28.96 -26.38 -7.42
C THR A 55 -29.61 -25.01 -7.58
N LYS A 56 -28.88 -23.94 -7.21
CA LYS A 56 -29.31 -22.54 -7.42
C LYS A 56 -28.23 -21.73 -8.12
N PHE A 57 -28.66 -20.91 -9.07
CA PHE A 57 -27.81 -19.97 -9.77
C PHE A 57 -28.03 -18.55 -9.25
N TYR A 58 -26.94 -17.80 -9.19
CA TYR A 58 -26.89 -16.44 -8.67
C TYR A 58 -26.14 -15.56 -9.67
N HIS A 59 -26.52 -14.29 -9.76
CA HIS A 59 -25.92 -13.32 -10.68
C HIS A 59 -26.28 -11.89 -10.23
N PRO A 60 -25.33 -10.93 -10.26
CA PRO A 60 -25.63 -9.53 -9.98
C PRO A 60 -26.47 -8.93 -11.11
N LEU A 61 -27.71 -8.52 -10.84
CA LEU A 61 -28.53 -7.80 -11.83
C LEU A 61 -27.96 -6.38 -12.10
N PRO A 62 -28.15 -5.82 -13.31
CA PRO A 62 -28.85 -6.40 -14.46
C PRO A 62 -27.99 -7.41 -15.23
N ARG A 63 -28.66 -8.40 -15.85
CA ARG A 63 -28.02 -9.30 -16.82
C ARG A 63 -27.75 -8.56 -18.13
N HIS A 64 -26.76 -9.02 -18.89
CA HIS A 64 -26.49 -8.47 -20.21
C HIS A 64 -27.70 -8.71 -21.13
N LYS A 65 -28.21 -7.65 -21.77
CA LYS A 65 -29.44 -7.70 -22.59
C LYS A 65 -29.37 -8.71 -23.75
N VAL A 66 -28.25 -8.74 -24.48
CA VAL A 66 -28.08 -9.59 -25.68
C VAL A 66 -27.44 -10.96 -25.39
N HIS A 67 -26.41 -11.00 -24.53
CA HIS A 67 -25.63 -12.21 -24.24
C HIS A 67 -25.59 -12.52 -22.74
N PRO A 68 -26.72 -12.87 -22.11
CA PRO A 68 -26.73 -13.21 -20.69
C PRO A 68 -26.00 -14.55 -20.45
N THR A 69 -25.07 -14.58 -19.50
CA THR A 69 -24.37 -15.80 -19.07
C THR A 69 -25.31 -16.82 -18.44
N ILE A 70 -26.38 -16.34 -17.79
CA ILE A 70 -27.55 -17.13 -17.37
C ILE A 70 -28.70 -16.79 -18.32
N PRO A 71 -29.02 -17.65 -19.30
CA PRO A 71 -30.07 -17.36 -20.27
C PRO A 71 -31.45 -17.23 -19.66
N THR A 72 -32.33 -16.48 -20.33
CA THR A 72 -33.68 -16.14 -19.86
C THR A 72 -34.62 -17.35 -19.74
N PHE A 73 -34.32 -18.48 -20.41
CA PHE A 73 -35.14 -19.69 -20.25
C PHE A 73 -35.09 -20.26 -18.82
N LEU A 74 -34.12 -19.84 -18.00
CA LEU A 74 -33.95 -20.28 -16.62
C LEU A 74 -34.80 -19.46 -15.63
N ASP A 75 -35.41 -18.37 -16.08
CA ASP A 75 -36.10 -17.40 -15.22
C ASP A 75 -37.25 -18.05 -14.45
N ASP A 76 -38.04 -18.88 -15.13
CA ASP A 76 -39.20 -19.57 -14.56
C ASP A 76 -38.85 -20.95 -13.96
N THR A 77 -37.55 -21.24 -13.77
CA THR A 77 -37.10 -22.53 -13.23
C THR A 77 -36.71 -22.41 -11.78
N GLU A 78 -36.67 -23.55 -11.08
CA GLU A 78 -36.15 -23.61 -9.70
C GLU A 78 -34.68 -23.20 -9.61
N LEU A 79 -33.92 -23.14 -10.71
CA LEU A 79 -32.53 -22.71 -10.68
C LEU A 79 -32.39 -21.20 -10.40
N ASN A 80 -33.46 -20.41 -10.52
CA ASN A 80 -33.44 -18.96 -10.30
C ASN A 80 -33.24 -18.59 -8.82
N GLY A 81 -31.99 -18.26 -8.45
CA GLY A 81 -31.64 -17.67 -7.15
C GLY A 81 -31.25 -16.19 -7.21
N TRP A 82 -31.04 -15.63 -8.40
CA TRP A 82 -30.53 -14.26 -8.59
C TRP A 82 -31.56 -13.17 -8.26
N GLU A 83 -32.86 -13.43 -8.43
CA GLU A 83 -33.91 -12.48 -8.04
C GLU A 83 -33.95 -12.25 -6.54
N ARG A 84 -33.98 -13.35 -5.76
CA ARG A 84 -33.93 -13.27 -4.31
C ARG A 84 -32.65 -12.59 -3.83
N GLN A 85 -31.52 -12.91 -4.46
CA GLN A 85 -30.26 -12.22 -4.19
C GLN A 85 -30.36 -10.70 -4.44
N SER A 86 -30.96 -10.28 -5.55
CA SER A 86 -31.13 -8.87 -5.87
C SER A 86 -32.00 -8.15 -4.82
N ILE A 87 -33.12 -8.77 -4.43
CA ILE A 87 -34.01 -8.27 -3.39
C ILE A 87 -33.29 -8.13 -2.04
N ASN A 88 -32.45 -9.10 -1.67
CA ASN A 88 -31.69 -9.06 -0.41
C ASN A 88 -30.80 -7.81 -0.30
N GLY A 89 -30.33 -7.26 -1.43
CA GLY A 89 -29.56 -6.01 -1.45
C GLY A 89 -30.31 -4.82 -0.86
N MET A 90 -31.64 -4.76 -0.99
CA MET A 90 -32.47 -3.72 -0.37
C MET A 90 -32.41 -3.82 1.15
N TYR A 91 -32.68 -5.01 1.71
CA TYR A 91 -32.69 -5.24 3.15
C TYR A 91 -31.31 -5.01 3.78
N VAL A 92 -30.25 -5.51 3.14
CA VAL A 92 -28.87 -5.29 3.61
C VAL A 92 -28.55 -3.80 3.68
N ARG A 93 -28.93 -3.01 2.66
CA ARG A 93 -28.70 -1.56 2.68
C ARG A 93 -29.47 -0.85 3.78
N ILE A 94 -30.73 -1.24 4.02
CA ILE A 94 -31.52 -0.69 5.12
C ILE A 94 -30.80 -0.92 6.47
N VAL A 95 -30.32 -2.13 6.71
CA VAL A 95 -29.57 -2.47 7.93
C VAL A 95 -28.27 -1.68 8.04
N LEU A 96 -27.48 -1.62 6.96
CA LEU A 96 -26.22 -0.87 6.94
C LEU A 96 -26.42 0.62 7.19
N LEU A 97 -27.45 1.23 6.59
CA LEU A 97 -27.79 2.63 6.83
C LEU A 97 -28.23 2.88 8.28
N ALA A 98 -29.02 1.96 8.86
CA ALA A 98 -29.42 2.05 10.25
C ALA A 98 -28.23 1.92 11.21
N LEU A 99 -27.27 1.03 10.92
CA LEU A 99 -26.01 0.90 11.67
C LEU A 99 -25.17 2.19 11.59
N ILE A 100 -24.95 2.74 10.39
CA ILE A 100 -24.17 3.97 10.19
C ILE A 100 -24.85 5.17 10.87
N ALA A 101 -26.18 5.23 10.85
CA ALA A 101 -26.94 6.27 11.54
C ALA A 101 -27.02 6.07 13.07
N GLY A 102 -26.42 5.02 13.61
CA GLY A 102 -26.44 4.71 15.05
C GLY A 102 -27.81 4.32 15.60
N ARG A 103 -28.74 3.88 14.74
CA ARG A 103 -30.09 3.43 15.17
C ARG A 103 -30.11 2.02 15.74
N ILE A 104 -29.17 1.18 15.32
CA ILE A 104 -28.99 -0.22 15.75
C ILE A 104 -27.50 -0.51 15.93
N GLY A 105 -27.16 -1.59 16.63
CA GLY A 105 -25.79 -2.10 16.74
C GLY A 105 -24.94 -1.49 17.85
N ALA A 106 -25.52 -0.66 18.72
CA ALA A 106 -24.83 -0.16 19.91
C ALA A 106 -24.51 -1.28 20.91
N GLU A 107 -25.32 -2.33 20.88
CA GLU A 107 -25.24 -3.56 21.65
C GLU A 107 -24.38 -4.64 20.98
N PHE A 108 -23.82 -4.38 19.79
CA PHE A 108 -23.03 -5.37 19.07
C PHE A 108 -21.71 -5.63 19.81
N VAL A 109 -21.59 -6.83 20.38
CA VAL A 109 -20.35 -7.33 20.96
C VAL A 109 -19.71 -8.27 19.93
N PRO A 110 -18.56 -7.91 19.35
CA PRO A 110 -17.89 -8.78 18.38
C PRO A 110 -17.42 -10.06 19.07
N SER A 111 -17.68 -11.21 18.44
CA SER A 111 -17.25 -12.53 18.94
C SER A 111 -15.74 -12.75 18.83
N ILE A 112 -15.07 -11.94 18.02
CA ILE A 112 -13.63 -11.91 17.85
C ILE A 112 -13.17 -10.58 18.41
N ALA A 113 -12.21 -10.60 19.34
CA ALA A 113 -11.60 -9.38 19.83
C ALA A 113 -11.13 -8.55 18.62
N PRO A 114 -11.35 -7.22 18.61
CA PRO A 114 -10.82 -6.38 17.55
C PRO A 114 -9.34 -6.72 17.39
N VAL A 115 -8.92 -7.00 16.15
CA VAL A 115 -7.50 -7.18 15.85
C VAL A 115 -6.80 -6.01 16.49
N SER A 116 -5.97 -6.28 17.49
CA SER A 116 -5.20 -5.23 18.14
C SER A 116 -4.49 -4.49 17.02
N LEU A 117 -4.83 -3.22 16.81
CA LEU A 117 -3.99 -2.36 15.98
C LEU A 117 -2.58 -2.60 16.49
N PRO A 118 -1.61 -2.99 15.62
CA PRO A 118 -0.26 -3.21 16.07
C PRO A 118 0.11 -1.99 16.90
N THR A 119 0.50 -2.27 18.15
CA THR A 119 0.92 -1.29 19.15
C THR A 119 1.73 -0.23 18.43
N GLU A 120 1.49 1.06 18.74
CA GLU A 120 2.32 2.14 18.19
C GLU A 120 3.76 1.96 18.69
N GLU A 121 4.50 1.08 18.02
CA GLU A 121 5.92 0.91 18.22
C GLU A 121 6.53 2.27 17.90
N ASP A 122 7.19 2.87 18.89
CA ASP A 122 7.73 4.20 18.72
C ASP A 122 8.98 4.14 17.84
N TYR A 123 8.78 4.38 16.55
CA TYR A 123 9.83 4.37 15.53
C TYR A 123 10.52 5.73 15.40
N ILE A 124 10.16 6.71 16.23
CA ILE A 124 10.79 8.04 16.31
C ILE A 124 11.20 8.26 17.76
N THR A 125 12.47 8.06 18.07
CA THR A 125 12.99 8.26 19.43
C THR A 125 13.67 9.62 19.52
N GLU A 126 13.09 10.55 20.29
CA GLU A 126 13.77 11.79 20.65
C GLU A 126 14.84 11.48 21.72
N VAL A 127 16.05 12.00 21.52
CA VAL A 127 17.17 11.81 22.42
C VAL A 127 17.22 12.97 23.40
N ASP A 128 17.16 12.65 24.69
CA ASP A 128 17.41 13.63 25.75
C ASP A 128 18.87 14.10 25.68
N LEU A 129 19.04 15.39 25.36
CA LEU A 129 20.35 16.01 25.21
C LEU A 129 20.98 16.38 26.56
N SER A 130 20.20 16.44 27.65
CA SER A 130 20.70 16.83 28.97
C SER A 130 21.60 15.76 29.61
N VAL A 131 21.36 14.50 29.27
CA VAL A 131 22.10 13.33 29.78
C VAL A 131 23.29 12.93 28.90
N MET A 132 23.51 13.62 27.77
CA MET A 132 24.62 13.29 26.87
C MET A 132 25.94 13.91 27.37
N PRO A 133 27.05 13.13 27.42
CA PRO A 133 28.35 13.69 27.77
C PRO A 133 28.77 14.72 26.73
N VAL A 134 29.30 15.85 27.20
CA VAL A 134 29.89 16.88 26.33
C VAL A 134 31.13 16.29 25.68
N LYS A 135 31.00 15.85 24.43
CA LYS A 135 32.14 15.44 23.61
C LYS A 135 32.71 16.67 22.90
N GLU A 136 34.03 16.79 22.92
CA GLU A 136 34.74 17.71 22.03
C GLU A 136 34.35 17.39 20.58
N LYS A 137 33.86 18.40 19.86
CA LYS A 137 33.54 18.27 18.44
C LYS A 137 34.85 18.28 17.66
N VAL A 138 35.34 17.09 17.31
CA VAL A 138 36.37 16.96 16.27
C VAL A 138 35.70 17.31 14.95
N VAL A 139 35.99 18.50 14.43
CA VAL A 139 35.52 18.95 13.13
C VAL A 139 36.51 18.43 12.09
N SER A 140 36.03 17.63 11.14
CA SER A 140 36.86 17.17 10.02
C SER A 140 37.38 18.36 9.22
N GLU A 141 38.64 18.28 8.79
CA GLU A 141 39.30 19.34 8.03
C GLU A 141 38.49 19.71 6.78
N GLY A 142 38.25 21.01 6.57
CA GLY A 142 37.46 21.54 5.45
C GLY A 142 35.94 21.56 5.65
N VAL A 143 35.40 21.10 6.78
CA VAL A 143 33.95 21.14 7.06
C VAL A 143 33.62 22.31 8.00
N GLN A 144 32.79 23.26 7.55
CA GLN A 144 32.24 24.30 8.42
C GLN A 144 30.93 23.82 9.08
N PRO A 145 30.85 23.81 10.43
CA PRO A 145 29.60 23.51 11.12
C PRO A 145 28.51 24.53 10.80
N ILE A 146 27.29 24.07 10.56
CA ILE A 146 26.14 24.96 10.35
C ILE A 146 25.74 25.66 11.66
N HIS A 147 25.37 26.94 11.58
CA HIS A 147 24.92 27.71 12.75
C HIS A 147 23.43 27.50 13.07
N ASN A 148 22.58 27.42 12.04
CA ASN A 148 21.16 27.11 12.16
C ASN A 148 20.76 26.20 11.00
N GLY A 149 19.96 25.16 11.25
CA GLY A 149 19.45 24.29 10.19
C GLY A 149 19.15 22.87 10.61
N LEU A 150 19.11 21.99 9.64
CA LEU A 150 18.85 20.56 9.77
C LEU A 150 20.06 19.75 9.30
N VAL A 151 20.39 18.67 10.01
CA VAL A 151 21.39 17.68 9.60
C VAL A 151 20.80 16.28 9.74
N ILE A 152 20.70 15.55 8.63
CA ILE A 152 20.35 14.13 8.58
C ILE A 152 21.65 13.36 8.39
N ASP A 153 22.00 12.53 9.36
CA ASP A 153 23.24 11.74 9.40
C ASP A 153 22.91 10.24 9.45
N HIS A 154 23.90 9.39 9.19
CA HIS A 154 23.77 7.93 9.16
C HIS A 154 22.80 7.41 8.08
N ILE A 155 22.68 8.13 6.96
CA ILE A 155 21.85 7.69 5.83
C ILE A 155 22.50 6.47 5.17
N CYS A 156 21.73 5.39 5.03
CA CYS A 156 22.14 4.15 4.34
C CYS A 156 23.53 3.66 4.75
N LYS A 157 23.83 3.67 6.06
CA LYS A 157 25.14 3.28 6.57
C LYS A 157 25.46 1.83 6.18
N GLY A 158 26.59 1.63 5.52
CA GLY A 158 27.04 0.31 5.04
C GLY A 158 26.78 0.04 3.56
N ASP A 159 25.96 0.87 2.88
CA ASP A 159 25.75 0.77 1.44
C ASP A 159 26.94 1.34 0.66
N ALA A 160 27.01 1.04 -0.65
CA ALA A 160 28.06 1.60 -1.50
C ALA A 160 27.92 3.13 -1.65
N PRO A 161 29.02 3.89 -1.79
CA PRO A 161 28.96 5.35 -1.94
C PRO A 161 28.05 5.86 -3.06
N SER A 162 27.95 5.15 -4.19
CA SER A 162 27.03 5.50 -5.29
C SER A 162 25.57 5.36 -4.86
N GLU A 163 25.21 4.25 -4.21
CA GLU A 163 23.86 3.98 -3.72
C GLU A 163 23.44 4.99 -2.65
N ILE A 164 24.36 5.36 -1.75
CA ILE A 164 24.11 6.40 -0.74
C ILE A 164 23.80 7.74 -1.43
N ARG A 165 24.55 8.13 -2.47
CA ARG A 165 24.31 9.39 -3.21
C ARG A 165 22.96 9.38 -3.91
N ASP A 166 22.62 8.30 -4.60
CA ASP A 166 21.32 8.18 -5.28
C ASP A 166 20.17 8.20 -4.27
N HIS A 167 20.36 7.55 -3.12
CA HIS A 167 19.36 7.56 -2.06
C HIS A 167 19.22 8.92 -1.37
N MET A 168 20.31 9.69 -1.20
CA MET A 168 20.23 11.06 -0.68
C MET A 168 19.41 11.98 -1.60
N ARG A 169 19.52 11.83 -2.92
CA ARG A 169 18.66 12.55 -3.89
C ARG A 169 17.18 12.19 -3.69
N LEU A 170 16.88 10.91 -3.47
CA LEU A 170 15.51 10.48 -3.15
C LEU A 170 15.01 11.12 -1.84
N ILE A 171 15.82 11.14 -0.78
CA ILE A 171 15.47 11.76 0.49
C ILE A 171 15.19 13.26 0.32
N SER A 172 16.07 13.98 -0.39
CA SER A 172 15.90 15.41 -0.69
C SER A 172 14.59 15.66 -1.43
N SER A 173 14.26 14.82 -2.42
CA SER A 173 13.03 14.94 -3.18
C SER A 173 11.78 14.65 -2.37
N VAL A 174 11.78 13.52 -1.65
CA VAL A 174 10.67 13.11 -0.79
C VAL A 174 10.42 14.18 0.27
N LEU A 175 11.45 14.72 0.92
CA LEU A 175 11.27 15.75 1.95
C LEU A 175 11.04 17.17 1.42
N GLY A 176 11.16 17.40 0.11
CA GLY A 176 11.08 18.76 -0.45
C GLY A 176 12.25 19.65 -0.03
N LEU A 177 13.44 19.06 0.13
CA LEU A 177 14.70 19.76 0.39
C LEU A 177 15.42 20.13 -0.90
N ASP A 178 14.88 19.74 -2.06
CA ASP A 178 15.36 20.16 -3.38
C ASP A 178 15.30 21.68 -3.51
N GLY A 179 16.36 22.29 -4.07
CA GLY A 179 16.46 23.74 -4.23
C GLY A 179 16.80 24.52 -2.95
N GLN A 180 16.89 23.87 -1.79
CA GLN A 180 17.38 24.51 -0.57
C GLN A 180 18.91 24.61 -0.56
N LYS A 181 19.44 25.64 0.11
CA LYS A 181 20.89 25.78 0.33
C LYS A 181 21.41 24.60 1.17
N GLY A 182 22.67 24.24 0.98
CA GLY A 182 23.34 23.19 1.73
C GLY A 182 24.04 22.18 0.82
N GLY A 183 24.35 21.01 1.37
CA GLY A 183 25.09 19.98 0.65
C GLY A 183 24.74 18.58 1.10
N GLU A 184 25.26 17.62 0.33
CA GLU A 184 25.12 16.19 0.52
C GLU A 184 26.52 15.62 0.50
N TRP A 185 26.85 14.79 1.49
CA TRP A 185 28.21 14.29 1.67
C TRP A 185 28.18 12.80 1.99
N VAL A 186 29.15 12.06 1.43
CA VAL A 186 29.40 10.67 1.83
C VAL A 186 30.68 10.66 2.64
N SER A 187 30.60 10.14 3.85
CA SER A 187 31.74 10.04 4.78
C SER A 187 31.89 8.61 5.29
N THR A 188 33.05 8.30 5.84
CA THR A 188 33.29 7.06 6.59
C THR A 188 33.02 7.27 8.08
N GLY A 189 32.77 6.20 8.82
CA GLY A 189 32.62 6.29 10.27
C GLY A 189 33.96 6.52 10.96
N HIS A 190 33.97 7.31 12.04
CA HIS A 190 35.19 7.52 12.85
C HIS A 190 35.81 6.24 13.40
N ASN A 191 35.02 5.18 13.56
CA ASN A 191 35.45 3.90 14.15
C ASN A 191 35.67 2.81 13.08
N ASP A 192 35.31 3.10 11.81
CA ASP A 192 35.36 2.11 10.74
C ASP A 192 35.44 2.83 9.38
N GLU A 193 36.65 2.87 8.82
CA GLU A 193 36.93 3.47 7.52
C GLU A 193 36.34 2.68 6.34
N THR A 194 35.84 1.46 6.59
CA THR A 194 35.23 0.60 5.55
C THR A 194 33.72 0.82 5.40
N GLN A 195 33.07 1.44 6.39
CA GLN A 195 31.64 1.72 6.37
C GLN A 195 31.34 3.16 5.98
N PHE A 196 30.75 3.33 4.80
CA PHE A 196 30.26 4.62 4.33
C PHE A 196 28.89 4.96 4.92
N LYS A 197 28.62 6.26 5.07
CA LYS A 197 27.33 6.83 5.44
C LYS A 197 27.08 8.15 4.71
N GLY A 198 25.81 8.43 4.43
CA GLY A 198 25.36 9.69 3.86
C GLY A 198 25.02 10.73 4.94
N ILE A 199 25.26 11.99 4.59
CA ILE A 199 24.94 13.17 5.39
C ILE A 199 24.27 14.21 4.49
N ILE A 200 23.09 14.68 4.88
CA ILE A 200 22.42 15.82 4.25
C ILE A 200 22.38 16.94 5.29
N PHE A 201 22.85 18.14 4.92
CA PHE A 201 22.68 19.32 5.75
C PHE A 201 22.03 20.44 4.97
N ARG A 202 21.12 21.16 5.64
CA ARG A 202 20.36 22.29 5.09
C ARG A 202 20.40 23.45 6.08
N PRO A 203 21.19 24.51 5.81
CA PRO A 203 21.17 25.72 6.62
C PRO A 203 19.82 26.44 6.52
N GLY A 204 19.34 27.00 7.63
CA GLY A 204 18.07 27.72 7.67
C GLY A 204 17.30 27.50 8.97
N SER A 205 15.99 27.76 8.93
CA SER A 205 15.06 27.48 10.03
C SER A 205 14.06 26.43 9.57
N PHE A 206 13.86 25.39 10.37
CA PHE A 206 13.00 24.26 10.03
C PHE A 206 12.10 23.93 11.21
N GLU A 207 10.81 23.76 10.93
CA GLU A 207 9.85 23.19 11.88
C GLU A 207 9.43 21.81 11.39
N LEU A 208 9.60 20.81 12.25
CA LEU A 208 9.34 19.41 11.89
C LEU A 208 8.09 18.91 12.59
N SER A 209 7.06 18.62 11.80
CA SER A 209 5.88 17.91 12.29
C SER A 209 6.16 16.41 12.42
N ARG A 210 5.33 15.69 13.18
CA ARG A 210 5.33 14.21 13.22
C ARG A 210 5.18 13.62 11.81
N LYS A 211 4.46 14.30 10.90
CA LYS A 211 4.34 13.91 9.48
C LYS A 211 5.70 13.97 8.76
N HIS A 212 6.50 15.00 8.99
CA HIS A 212 7.87 15.09 8.45
C HIS A 212 8.76 13.97 8.99
N LEU A 213 8.72 13.72 10.30
CA LEU A 213 9.51 12.66 10.94
C LEU A 213 9.10 11.26 10.44
N LYS A 214 7.80 10.98 10.31
CA LYS A 214 7.28 9.72 9.74
C LYS A 214 7.71 9.52 8.30
N ARG A 215 7.74 10.60 7.53
CA ARG A 215 8.18 10.56 6.14
C ARG A 215 9.68 10.26 6.04
N LEU A 216 10.50 10.97 6.82
CA LEU A 216 11.94 10.73 6.88
C LEU A 216 12.26 9.31 7.39
N SER A 217 11.56 8.83 8.42
CA SER A 217 11.78 7.49 8.97
C SER A 217 11.44 6.37 7.96
N ALA A 218 10.46 6.61 7.08
CA ALA A 218 10.09 5.69 6.02
C ALA A 218 11.04 5.70 4.82
N VAL A 219 11.62 6.84 4.45
CA VAL A 219 12.57 6.93 3.31
C VAL A 219 14.02 6.68 3.75
N ALA A 220 14.37 6.92 5.02
CA ALA A 220 15.73 6.76 5.55
C ALA A 220 15.71 6.12 6.95
N PRO A 221 15.22 4.87 7.08
CA PRO A 221 15.29 4.16 8.36
C PRO A 221 16.74 4.02 8.84
N GLY A 222 16.96 4.13 10.15
CA GLY A 222 18.28 4.07 10.78
C GLY A 222 19.02 5.41 10.82
N CYS A 223 18.53 6.45 10.16
CA CYS A 223 19.17 7.77 10.18
C CYS A 223 18.95 8.50 11.52
N THR A 224 19.79 9.52 11.74
CA THR A 224 19.65 10.46 12.85
C THR A 224 19.40 11.85 12.31
N LEU A 225 18.37 12.50 12.80
CA LEU A 225 18.05 13.88 12.47
C LEU A 225 18.42 14.82 13.62
N ASN A 226 19.19 15.84 13.33
CA ASN A 226 19.58 16.88 14.28
C ASN A 226 19.03 18.24 13.81
N LEU A 227 18.33 18.94 14.70
CA LEU A 227 18.00 20.36 14.52
C LEU A 227 19.06 21.20 15.21
N ILE A 228 19.66 22.13 14.48
CA ILE A 228 20.73 23.00 14.93
C ILE A 228 20.19 24.42 15.09
N LYS A 229 20.40 25.03 16.26
CA LYS A 229 20.11 26.44 16.53
C LYS A 229 21.28 27.04 17.31
N ASN A 230 21.78 28.19 16.86
CA ASN A 230 22.93 28.87 17.46
C ASN A 230 24.17 27.98 17.65
N GLY A 231 24.49 27.17 16.64
CA GLY A 231 25.63 26.24 16.62
C GLY A 231 25.48 25.00 17.52
N ARG A 232 24.33 24.84 18.19
CA ARG A 232 24.05 23.73 19.11
C ARG A 232 22.90 22.87 18.61
N VAL A 233 22.98 21.58 18.88
CA VAL A 233 21.87 20.66 18.62
C VAL A 233 20.79 20.97 19.66
N VAL A 234 19.58 21.31 19.22
CA VAL A 234 18.43 21.58 20.10
C VAL A 234 17.45 20.42 20.15
N ASN A 235 17.36 19.62 19.08
CA ASN A 235 16.62 18.37 19.07
C ASN A 235 17.39 17.32 18.29
N LYS A 236 17.28 16.07 18.72
CA LYS A 236 17.90 14.92 18.07
C LYS A 236 16.94 13.75 18.04
N TYR A 237 16.66 13.23 16.85
CA TYR A 237 15.76 12.10 16.64
C TYR A 237 16.51 10.93 16.02
N ARG A 238 16.32 9.73 16.59
CA ARG A 238 16.70 8.47 15.96
C ARG A 238 15.47 7.88 15.29
N LEU A 239 15.61 7.55 14.01
CA LEU A 239 14.48 7.15 13.19
C LEU A 239 14.60 5.68 12.81
N HIS A 240 13.53 4.92 13.05
CA HIS A 240 13.40 3.51 12.72
C HIS A 240 12.34 3.31 11.64
N LEU A 241 12.39 2.17 10.96
CA LEU A 241 11.40 1.84 9.93
C LEU A 241 10.00 1.79 10.56
N PRO A 242 9.03 2.60 10.11
CA PRO A 242 7.71 2.64 10.73
C PRO A 242 6.93 1.35 10.48
N PRO A 243 6.03 0.94 11.38
CA PRO A 243 5.20 -0.26 11.21
C PRO A 243 4.24 -0.14 10.01
N ARG A 244 3.93 1.08 9.57
CA ARG A 244 3.15 1.37 8.37
C ARG A 244 3.42 2.76 7.82
N ILE A 245 3.28 2.92 6.51
CA ILE A 245 3.41 4.20 5.81
C ILE A 245 2.24 4.39 4.83
N TYR A 246 1.63 5.58 4.90
CA TYR A 246 0.36 5.93 4.25
C TYR A 246 0.14 7.45 4.30
N ASN A 247 -0.87 7.93 3.55
CA ASN A 247 -1.25 9.35 3.43
C ASN A 247 -0.14 10.26 2.87
N PHE A 248 0.61 9.73 1.91
CA PHE A 248 1.58 10.47 1.11
C PHE A 248 1.33 10.15 -0.37
N GLU A 249 1.14 11.18 -1.19
CA GLU A 249 0.69 11.08 -2.59
C GLU A 249 1.75 10.47 -3.51
N ASP A 250 3.01 10.56 -3.12
CA ASP A 250 4.16 10.04 -3.83
C ASP A 250 4.52 8.61 -3.39
N LEU A 251 3.70 7.96 -2.57
CA LEU A 251 3.80 6.52 -2.35
C LEU A 251 3.26 5.75 -3.56
N ALA A 252 3.95 4.70 -3.97
CA ALA A 252 3.50 3.81 -5.04
C ALA A 252 3.95 2.37 -4.82
N CYS A 253 3.05 1.43 -5.11
CA CYS A 253 3.42 0.03 -5.21
C CYS A 253 4.07 -0.19 -6.58
N THR A 254 5.19 -0.91 -6.67
CA THR A 254 5.83 -1.26 -7.96
C THR A 254 5.15 -2.44 -8.67
N ASN A 255 3.98 -2.89 -8.21
CA ASN A 255 3.14 -3.84 -8.94
C ASN A 255 2.15 -3.06 -9.81
N GLU A 256 2.38 -3.02 -11.11
CA GLU A 256 1.53 -2.32 -12.08
C GLU A 256 0.07 -2.76 -12.04
N ALA A 257 -0.21 -4.02 -11.69
CA ALA A 257 -1.56 -4.58 -11.57
C ALA A 257 -2.22 -4.33 -10.19
N CYS A 258 -1.55 -3.64 -9.27
CA CYS A 258 -2.11 -3.34 -7.94
C CYS A 258 -3.20 -2.27 -8.04
N ILE A 259 -4.32 -2.43 -7.32
CA ILE A 259 -5.41 -1.45 -7.28
C ILE A 259 -4.95 -0.04 -6.84
N SER A 260 -3.90 0.04 -6.03
CA SER A 260 -3.31 1.32 -5.59
C SER A 260 -2.22 1.84 -6.52
N HIS A 261 -1.95 1.16 -7.64
CA HIS A 261 -1.00 1.64 -8.62
C HIS A 261 -1.61 2.83 -9.37
N PRO A 262 -0.85 3.92 -9.58
CA PRO A 262 -1.39 5.14 -10.19
C PRO A 262 -2.04 4.91 -11.54
N ASP A 263 -1.41 4.10 -12.38
CA ASP A 263 -1.88 3.81 -13.74
C ASP A 263 -3.23 3.07 -13.77
N GLN A 264 -3.69 2.51 -12.65
CA GLN A 264 -5.02 1.91 -12.55
C GLN A 264 -6.14 2.96 -12.40
N ASN A 265 -5.82 4.20 -12.00
CA ASN A 265 -6.79 5.29 -11.83
C ASN A 265 -8.00 4.97 -10.92
N GLU A 266 -7.83 4.07 -9.95
CA GLU A 266 -8.90 3.65 -9.02
C GLU A 266 -9.07 4.59 -7.81
N GLY A 267 -8.23 5.62 -7.68
CA GLY A 267 -8.29 6.59 -6.57
C GLY A 267 -7.90 6.01 -5.20
N VAL A 268 -7.27 4.82 -5.18
CA VAL A 268 -6.86 4.14 -3.95
C VAL A 268 -5.42 4.54 -3.57
N PRO A 269 -5.19 5.26 -2.45
CA PRO A 269 -3.84 5.63 -2.03
C PRO A 269 -3.03 4.42 -1.59
N ALA A 270 -1.73 4.42 -1.91
CA ALA A 270 -0.84 3.35 -1.49
C ALA A 270 -0.67 3.31 0.06
N LEU A 271 -0.66 2.10 0.60
CA LEU A 271 -0.50 1.79 2.02
C LEU A 271 0.41 0.58 2.14
N PHE A 272 1.41 0.69 3.00
CA PHE A 272 2.35 -0.40 3.25
C PHE A 272 2.48 -0.71 4.74
N TYR A 273 2.67 -1.99 5.04
CA TYR A 273 2.95 -2.51 6.38
C TYR A 273 4.36 -3.07 6.45
N ARG A 274 5.04 -2.84 7.56
CA ARG A 274 6.38 -3.37 7.80
C ARG A 274 6.31 -4.90 7.99
N THR A 275 7.16 -5.63 7.28
CA THR A 275 7.34 -7.07 7.46
C THR A 275 8.35 -7.34 8.57
N LYS A 276 8.45 -8.61 9.00
CA LYS A 276 9.45 -9.03 10.01
C LYS A 276 10.90 -8.78 9.55
N ASP A 277 11.13 -8.81 8.23
CA ASP A 277 12.44 -8.64 7.62
C ASP A 277 12.75 -7.18 7.26
N ASN A 278 12.08 -6.20 7.92
CA ASN A 278 12.24 -4.77 7.67
C ASN A 278 12.04 -4.34 6.21
N HIS A 279 11.12 -5.00 5.50
CA HIS A 279 10.60 -4.57 4.21
C HIS A 279 9.19 -3.99 4.38
N PHE A 280 8.63 -3.45 3.30
CA PHE A 280 7.25 -2.98 3.22
C PHE A 280 6.42 -3.88 2.33
N ALA A 281 5.38 -4.51 2.88
CA ALA A 281 4.36 -5.22 2.13
C ALA A 281 3.22 -4.28 1.77
N CYS A 282 2.83 -4.25 0.49
CA CYS A 282 1.66 -3.51 0.03
C CYS A 282 0.37 -4.09 0.66
N ALA A 283 -0.47 -3.23 1.23
CA ALA A 283 -1.71 -3.64 1.89
C ALA A 283 -2.76 -4.26 0.96
N PHE A 284 -2.62 -4.06 -0.36
CA PHE A 284 -3.59 -4.51 -1.35
C PHE A 284 -3.15 -5.78 -2.07
N CYS A 285 -1.97 -5.77 -2.69
CA CYS A 285 -1.47 -6.93 -3.45
C CYS A 285 -0.47 -7.81 -2.69
N GLY A 286 -0.02 -7.39 -1.49
CA GLY A 286 0.94 -8.14 -0.68
C GLY A 286 2.39 -8.14 -1.21
N LYS A 287 2.68 -7.45 -2.34
CA LYS A 287 4.06 -7.36 -2.87
C LYS A 287 4.97 -6.69 -1.84
N ASN A 288 6.15 -7.29 -1.64
CA ASN A 288 7.21 -6.75 -0.79
C ASN A 288 8.05 -5.73 -1.55
N HIS A 289 8.46 -4.69 -0.84
CA HIS A 289 9.28 -3.58 -1.31
C HIS A 289 10.34 -3.23 -0.27
N THR A 290 11.50 -2.76 -0.71
CA THR A 290 12.42 -2.06 0.18
C THR A 290 11.89 -0.64 0.47
N PHE A 291 12.42 0.00 1.52
CA PHE A 291 12.09 1.40 1.83
C PHE A 291 12.49 2.39 0.72
N LYS A 292 13.38 1.96 -0.21
CA LYS A 292 13.83 2.75 -1.37
C LYS A 292 12.82 2.73 -2.52
N GLU A 293 12.02 1.68 -2.64
CA GLU A 293 11.17 1.42 -3.82
C GLU A 293 9.75 1.98 -3.72
N ILE A 294 9.28 2.28 -2.51
CA ILE A 294 7.88 2.68 -2.27
C ILE A 294 7.57 4.13 -2.68
N TRP A 295 8.56 4.87 -3.19
CA TRP A 295 8.46 6.30 -3.51
C TRP A 295 8.52 6.51 -5.02
N LYS A 296 7.62 7.32 -5.55
CA LYS A 296 7.74 7.84 -6.91
C LYS A 296 8.80 8.93 -6.93
N SER A 297 9.63 8.93 -7.98
CA SER A 297 10.42 10.11 -8.31
C SER A 297 9.47 11.27 -8.60
N ARG A 298 9.64 12.42 -7.93
CA ARG A 298 8.88 13.66 -8.24
C ARG A 298 9.24 14.25 -9.61
N ASN A 299 10.28 13.73 -10.28
CA ASN A 299 10.80 14.23 -11.55
C ASN A 299 10.44 13.33 -12.75
N LYS A 300 9.16 12.95 -12.87
CA LYS A 300 8.58 12.47 -14.12
C LYS A 300 7.30 13.23 -14.42
#